data_AF-A0A183AXZ7-F1
#
_entry.id   AF-A0A183AXZ7-F1
#
_cell.length_a   1.000
_cell.length_b   1.000
_cell.length_c   1.000
_cell.angle_alpha   90.00
_cell.angle_beta   90.00
_cell.angle_gamma   90.00
#
_symmetry.space_group_name_H-M   'P 1'
#
loop_
_entity.id
_entity.type
_entity.pdbx_description
1 polymer ?
#
loop_
_entity_poly.entity_id
_entity_poly.type
_entity_poly.pdbx_seq_one_letter_code
_entity_poly.pdbx_strand_id
1 'polypeptide(L)'
;MMTIKPGELVVSTLLRQFVSLTKSKIEKALEEGHENNLMKSMRLSEDAAFEQLLDSFYVSAEFALPSLLRALIQWYQSQHSSGTNYAAHRKRHLTAKEENPMMTSCLIMGSAKDNPRHVNTSAAPYVSGKSEKIIPNISDIQCTTKSTCILSSEMRVLAERRDLAIDIVFCQVVLSVLRQLSYHPGNNQLIETILDQSFRRFKYREDLQPQNSENVNLVADLYAEIVGVLSQSRFALVRSRFTRHLNELRAKENSPNVKPSIVSLIMGMKFFRVKMHPIEDFVNCFTFLQELGQYFLEVKEPEIKHVLSDLFVEILLPVAAVARQEVNIPALKNFVENLYPTSLELANKKKHIPALFPLVTCLLCVGTKSFFLNNWANFMTICLSHLKNRTPKVALVSLQSLSCLLWVYIVRIRGEKHSETQSKLHHIVNSLFPKNQKFVVPKDAPINIFVRIIQFIAHVSSILS
;
A
#
# COMPACT_ATOMS: atom_id res chain seq x y z
N MET A 1 2.52 -25.09 43.87
CA MET A 1 3.05 -24.76 42.51
C MET A 1 1.86 -24.44 41.61
N MET A 2 1.88 -23.34 40.86
CA MET A 2 0.88 -23.15 39.79
C MET A 2 1.25 -24.06 38.62
N THR A 3 0.35 -24.97 38.26
CA THR A 3 0.52 -25.85 37.10
C THR A 3 0.33 -25.05 35.82
N ILE A 4 1.43 -24.70 35.14
CA ILE A 4 1.40 -24.02 33.84
C ILE A 4 0.61 -24.91 32.87
N LYS A 5 -0.40 -24.33 32.20
CA LYS A 5 -1.24 -25.10 31.27
C LYS A 5 -0.43 -25.47 30.01
N PRO A 6 -0.60 -26.66 29.41
CA PRO A 6 0.15 -27.06 28.21
C PRO A 6 0.07 -26.04 27.06
N GLY A 7 -1.12 -25.47 26.80
CA GLY A 7 -1.28 -24.43 25.76
C GLY A 7 -0.54 -23.12 26.07
N GLU A 8 -0.44 -22.73 27.35
CA GLU A 8 0.34 -21.57 27.78
C GLU A 8 1.85 -21.80 27.59
N LEU A 9 2.32 -23.03 27.87
CA LEU A 9 3.70 -23.44 27.63
C LEU A 9 4.04 -23.44 26.12
N VAL A 10 3.13 -23.93 25.27
CA VAL A 10 3.29 -23.93 23.80
C VAL A 10 3.36 -22.48 23.27
N VAL A 11 2.38 -21.64 23.61
CA VAL A 11 2.36 -20.22 23.18
C VAL A 11 3.58 -19.45 23.70
N SER A 12 4.01 -19.69 24.94
CA SER A 12 5.23 -19.08 25.50
C SER A 12 6.50 -19.54 24.77
N THR A 13 6.52 -20.77 24.27
CA THR A 13 7.65 -21.32 23.51
C THR A 13 7.67 -20.76 22.08
N LEU A 14 6.50 -20.68 21.43
CA LEU A 14 6.32 -20.03 20.13
C LEU A 14 6.78 -18.56 20.17
N LEU A 15 6.37 -17.79 21.19
CA LEU A 15 6.79 -16.40 21.37
C LEU A 15 8.31 -16.28 21.63
N ARG A 16 8.93 -17.23 22.34
CA ARG A 16 10.40 -17.24 22.53
C ARG A 16 11.16 -17.54 21.23
N GLN A 17 10.69 -18.52 20.46
CA GLN A 17 11.24 -18.84 19.15
C GLN A 17 11.13 -17.63 18.20
N PHE A 18 9.95 -16.98 18.17
CA PHE A 18 9.71 -15.75 17.42
C PHE A 18 10.71 -14.64 17.78
N VAL A 19 10.87 -14.32 19.06
CA VAL A 19 11.81 -13.28 19.50
C VAL A 19 13.25 -13.62 19.09
N SER A 20 13.68 -14.87 19.27
CA SER A 20 15.04 -15.30 18.95
C SER A 20 15.33 -15.28 17.44
N LEU A 21 14.41 -15.82 16.63
CA LEU A 21 14.58 -15.89 15.18
C LEU A 21 14.52 -14.50 14.55
N THR A 22 13.54 -13.68 14.97
CA THR A 22 13.39 -12.30 14.53
C THR A 22 14.62 -11.46 14.84
N LYS A 23 15.17 -11.58 16.06
CA LYS A 23 16.40 -10.89 16.44
C LYS A 23 17.55 -11.26 15.49
N SER A 24 17.81 -12.56 15.28
CA SER A 24 18.88 -13.01 14.39
C SER A 24 18.69 -12.54 12.94
N LYS A 25 17.44 -12.52 12.45
CA LYS A 25 17.09 -12.01 11.11
C LYS A 25 17.37 -10.51 10.95
N ILE A 26 16.97 -9.71 11.94
CA ILE A 26 17.19 -8.25 11.92
C ILE A 26 18.69 -7.93 12.04
N GLU A 27 19.42 -8.63 12.93
CA GLU A 27 20.87 -8.43 13.09
C GLU A 27 21.62 -8.72 11.77
N LYS A 28 21.37 -9.87 11.14
CA LYS A 28 21.96 -10.20 9.82
C LYS A 28 21.62 -9.19 8.72
N ALA A 29 20.35 -8.74 8.64
CA ALA A 29 19.92 -7.78 7.61
C ALA A 29 20.47 -6.34 7.80
N LEU A 30 21.10 -6.07 8.95
CA LEU A 30 21.87 -4.86 9.22
C LEU A 30 23.37 -5.05 8.95
N GLU A 31 23.88 -6.28 9.05
CA GLU A 31 25.26 -6.64 8.71
C GLU A 31 25.50 -6.64 7.18
N GLU A 32 24.51 -7.01 6.37
CA GLU A 32 24.60 -7.09 4.89
C GLU A 32 24.76 -5.74 4.15
N GLY A 33 24.88 -4.62 4.86
CA GLY A 33 25.03 -3.30 4.26
C GLY A 33 23.77 -2.73 3.60
N HIS A 34 23.91 -1.55 2.97
CA HIS A 34 22.76 -0.80 2.43
C HIS A 34 22.37 -1.18 0.99
N GLU A 35 23.11 -2.07 0.32
CA GLU A 35 22.94 -2.36 -1.11
C GLU A 35 21.62 -3.10 -1.44
N ASN A 36 21.10 -3.87 -0.49
CA ASN A 36 19.86 -4.61 -0.64
C ASN A 36 18.71 -4.01 0.19
N ASN A 37 17.50 -4.08 -0.34
CA ASN A 37 16.29 -3.80 0.44
C ASN A 37 16.00 -4.91 1.45
N LEU A 38 15.28 -4.57 2.52
CA LEU A 38 15.12 -5.42 3.70
C LEU A 38 14.38 -6.74 3.42
N MET A 39 13.53 -6.78 2.39
CA MET A 39 12.86 -8.02 1.98
C MET A 39 13.87 -9.05 1.44
N LYS A 40 14.80 -8.60 0.59
CA LYS A 40 15.91 -9.43 0.07
C LYS A 40 16.94 -9.80 1.14
N SER A 41 17.21 -8.92 2.10
CA SER A 41 18.18 -9.20 3.16
C SER A 41 17.66 -10.15 4.24
N MET A 42 16.42 -9.97 4.71
CA MET A 42 15.88 -10.85 5.75
C MET A 42 15.47 -12.23 5.21
N ARG A 43 15.11 -12.33 3.92
CA ARG A 43 14.72 -13.60 3.26
C ARG A 43 13.70 -14.38 4.10
N LEU A 44 12.66 -13.69 4.58
CA LEU A 44 11.69 -14.29 5.52
C LEU A 44 10.94 -15.45 4.87
N SER A 45 10.46 -15.26 3.64
CA SER A 45 9.73 -16.25 2.84
C SER A 45 10.58 -17.40 2.28
N GLU A 46 11.90 -17.32 2.38
CA GLU A 46 12.82 -18.41 2.00
C GLU A 46 13.24 -19.25 3.22
N ASP A 47 12.90 -18.80 4.44
CA ASP A 47 13.30 -19.45 5.68
C ASP A 47 12.19 -20.36 6.20
N ALA A 48 12.37 -21.67 5.99
CA ALA A 48 11.43 -22.69 6.43
C ALA A 48 11.11 -22.62 7.94
N ALA A 49 12.04 -22.16 8.79
CA ALA A 49 11.77 -22.01 10.22
C ALA A 49 10.92 -20.77 10.53
N PHE A 50 11.00 -19.72 9.70
CA PHE A 50 10.12 -18.54 9.82
C PHE A 50 8.72 -18.82 9.26
N GLU A 51 8.60 -19.52 8.13
CA GLU A 51 7.30 -19.92 7.58
C GLU A 51 6.58 -20.91 8.52
N GLN A 52 7.27 -21.93 9.06
CA GLN A 52 6.71 -22.83 10.06
C GLN A 52 6.25 -22.09 11.34
N LEU A 53 6.95 -21.01 11.71
CA LEU A 53 6.56 -20.14 12.82
C LEU A 53 5.29 -19.34 12.48
N LEU A 54 5.16 -18.81 11.26
CA LEU A 54 3.95 -18.12 10.79
C LEU A 54 2.74 -19.07 10.77
N ASP A 55 2.89 -20.30 10.30
CA ASP A 55 1.83 -21.33 10.32
C ASP A 55 1.43 -21.68 11.76
N SER A 56 2.42 -21.82 12.65
CA SER A 56 2.17 -22.10 14.08
C SER A 56 1.43 -20.94 14.76
N PHE A 57 1.72 -19.69 14.38
CA PHE A 57 0.94 -18.52 14.81
C PHE A 57 -0.48 -18.52 14.23
N TYR A 58 -0.66 -18.84 12.94
CA TYR A 58 -1.96 -18.90 12.28
C TYR A 58 -2.89 -19.92 12.94
N VAL A 59 -2.40 -21.14 13.21
CA VAL A 59 -3.18 -22.19 13.89
C VAL A 59 -3.45 -21.81 15.35
N SER A 60 -2.45 -21.31 16.08
CA SER A 60 -2.63 -20.87 17.47
C SER A 60 -3.62 -19.70 17.60
N ALA A 61 -3.72 -18.84 16.58
CA ALA A 61 -4.63 -17.70 16.57
C ALA A 61 -6.10 -18.11 16.51
N GLU A 62 -6.46 -19.29 15.98
CA GLU A 62 -7.84 -19.78 15.96
C GLU A 62 -8.49 -19.77 17.36
N PHE A 63 -7.72 -20.06 18.40
CA PHE A 63 -8.19 -20.09 19.80
C PHE A 63 -7.61 -18.99 20.68
N ALA A 64 -6.48 -18.37 20.31
CA ALA A 64 -5.75 -17.43 21.17
C ALA A 64 -5.45 -16.05 20.56
N LEU A 65 -6.10 -15.67 19.44
CA LEU A 65 -5.85 -14.40 18.74
C LEU A 65 -5.73 -13.16 19.66
N PRO A 66 -6.62 -12.91 20.65
CA PRO A 66 -6.52 -11.71 21.49
C PRO A 66 -5.25 -11.66 22.33
N SER A 67 -4.79 -12.83 22.80
CA SER A 67 -3.57 -12.97 23.59
C SER A 67 -2.32 -12.86 22.73
N LEU A 68 -2.33 -13.47 21.54
CA LEU A 68 -1.24 -13.36 20.57
C LEU A 68 -1.09 -11.92 20.06
N LEU A 69 -2.17 -11.27 19.63
CA LEU A 69 -2.13 -9.85 19.22
C LEU A 69 -1.60 -8.95 20.33
N ARG A 70 -2.06 -9.15 21.58
CA ARG A 70 -1.53 -8.38 22.72
C ARG A 70 -0.04 -8.60 22.92
N ALA A 71 0.45 -9.84 22.85
CA ALA A 71 1.87 -10.16 22.97
C ALA A 71 2.70 -9.57 21.82
N LEU A 72 2.22 -9.64 20.58
CA LEU A 72 2.88 -9.08 19.40
C LEU A 72 2.93 -7.55 19.44
N ILE A 73 1.84 -6.89 19.85
CA ILE A 73 1.79 -5.43 20.05
C ILE A 73 2.76 -5.02 21.17
N GLN A 74 2.80 -5.75 22.29
CA GLN A 74 3.74 -5.48 23.38
C GLN A 74 5.20 -5.67 22.96
N TRP A 75 5.49 -6.71 22.18
CA TRP A 75 6.80 -6.94 21.58
C TRP A 75 7.19 -5.76 20.69
N TYR A 76 6.35 -5.36 19.72
CA TYR A 76 6.59 -4.21 18.85
C TYR A 76 6.83 -2.92 19.67
N GLN A 77 5.99 -2.65 20.67
CA GLN A 77 6.15 -1.49 21.58
C GLN A 77 7.46 -1.51 22.39
N SER A 78 8.09 -2.67 22.56
CA SER A 78 9.38 -2.82 23.26
C SER A 78 10.60 -2.71 22.34
N GLN A 79 10.46 -3.08 21.05
CA GLN A 79 11.56 -3.12 20.09
C GLN A 79 11.65 -1.87 19.21
N HIS A 80 10.52 -1.36 18.73
CA HIS A 80 10.50 -0.22 17.80
C HIS A 80 10.66 1.11 18.55
N SER A 81 11.46 2.04 18.03
CA SER A 81 11.68 3.38 18.63
C SER A 81 10.41 4.16 19.01
N SER A 82 9.39 4.14 18.16
CA SER A 82 8.08 4.80 18.36
C SER A 82 7.16 4.11 19.37
N GLY A 83 7.62 3.00 19.97
CA GLY A 83 6.92 2.22 20.98
C GLY A 83 7.05 2.80 22.39
N THR A 84 5.96 2.77 23.14
CA THR A 84 5.88 3.29 24.52
C THR A 84 6.85 2.61 25.50
N ASN A 85 7.16 1.33 25.28
CA ASN A 85 8.00 0.54 26.17
C ASN A 85 9.49 0.53 25.77
N TYR A 86 9.83 1.06 24.59
CA TYR A 86 11.18 1.01 24.00
C TYR A 86 12.25 1.61 24.92
N ALA A 87 12.00 2.80 25.48
CA ALA A 87 12.94 3.47 26.38
C ALA A 87 13.21 2.67 27.67
N ALA A 88 12.19 2.00 28.22
CA ALA A 88 12.32 1.15 29.41
C ALA A 88 13.04 -0.17 29.09
N HIS A 89 12.72 -0.80 27.95
CA HIS A 89 13.38 -2.02 27.49
C HIS A 89 14.87 -1.78 27.22
N ARG A 90 15.22 -0.70 26.50
CA ARG A 90 16.62 -0.29 26.25
C ARG A 90 17.40 -0.07 27.54
N LYS A 91 16.82 0.59 28.56
CA LYS A 91 17.48 0.77 29.87
C LYS A 91 17.81 -0.55 30.56
N ARG A 92 16.85 -1.49 30.64
CA ARG A 92 17.06 -2.82 31.25
C ARG A 92 18.15 -3.63 30.54
N HIS A 93 18.22 -3.52 29.21
CA HIS A 93 19.24 -4.22 28.42
C HIS A 93 20.64 -3.59 28.55
N LEU A 94 20.73 -2.30 28.87
CA LEU A 94 22.01 -1.63 29.18
C LEU A 94 22.52 -2.05 30.56
N THR A 95 21.67 -2.01 31.60
CA THR A 95 22.04 -2.45 32.97
C THR A 95 22.37 -3.95 33.07
N ALA A 96 21.97 -4.76 32.08
CA ALA A 96 22.31 -6.17 31.99
C ALA A 96 23.61 -6.45 31.17
N LYS A 97 24.30 -5.41 30.67
CA LYS A 97 25.50 -5.52 29.82
C LYS A 97 26.74 -4.82 30.39
N GLU A 98 26.70 -4.31 31.62
CA GLU A 98 27.83 -3.58 32.24
C GLU A 98 29.03 -4.46 32.67
N GLU A 99 29.04 -5.76 32.34
CA GLU A 99 30.16 -6.68 32.61
C GLU A 99 31.14 -6.91 31.44
N ASN A 100 30.99 -6.25 30.27
CA ASN A 100 32.01 -6.37 29.21
C ASN A 100 32.07 -5.15 28.23
N PRO A 101 33.09 -4.27 28.33
CA PRO A 101 33.09 -2.97 27.64
C PRO A 101 33.80 -3.00 26.26
N MET A 102 33.28 -3.74 25.27
CA MET A 102 33.81 -3.66 23.89
C MET A 102 32.77 -3.88 22.78
N MET A 103 31.57 -3.30 22.88
CA MET A 103 30.60 -3.29 21.75
C MET A 103 29.58 -2.13 21.77
N THR A 104 29.99 -0.94 22.23
CA THR A 104 29.04 0.13 22.65
C THR A 104 28.72 1.19 21.57
N SER A 105 29.29 1.11 20.36
CA SER A 105 29.30 2.24 19.41
C SER A 105 27.95 2.55 18.71
N CYS A 106 27.08 1.57 18.47
CA CYS A 106 25.78 1.79 17.79
C CYS A 106 24.60 2.12 18.71
N LEU A 107 24.81 2.33 20.02
CA LEU A 107 23.73 2.46 21.02
C LEU A 107 23.56 3.88 21.60
N ILE A 108 24.10 4.89 20.92
CA ILE A 108 24.15 6.31 21.33
C ILE A 108 23.47 7.16 20.24
N MET A 109 22.55 8.09 20.49
CA MET A 109 21.73 8.36 21.68
C MET A 109 20.38 8.97 21.25
N GLY A 110 19.37 8.92 22.12
CA GLY A 110 18.05 9.52 21.88
C GLY A 110 17.49 10.11 23.17
N SER A 111 17.99 11.29 23.56
CA SER A 111 17.55 12.03 24.75
C SER A 111 18.01 13.48 24.71
N ALA A 112 17.58 14.24 23.69
CA ALA A 112 17.52 15.69 23.82
C ALA A 112 16.29 16.03 24.67
N LYS A 113 16.50 16.54 25.88
CA LYS A 113 15.43 17.19 26.64
C LYS A 113 15.28 18.61 26.11
N ASP A 114 14.13 18.92 25.53
CA ASP A 114 13.72 20.31 25.37
C ASP A 114 13.61 20.97 26.75
N ASN A 115 14.12 22.19 26.88
CA ASN A 115 13.94 23.03 28.06
C ASN A 115 13.51 24.42 27.57
N PRO A 116 12.41 25.00 28.08
CA PRO A 116 11.80 26.18 27.48
C PRO A 116 12.62 27.44 27.75
N ARG A 117 12.81 28.29 26.74
CA ARG A 117 13.35 29.65 26.91
C ARG A 117 12.22 30.65 27.07
N HIS A 118 12.08 31.19 28.28
CA HIS A 118 11.34 32.43 28.50
C HIS A 118 12.08 33.60 27.83
N VAL A 119 11.30 34.56 27.33
CA VAL A 119 11.77 35.85 26.81
C VAL A 119 11.68 36.89 27.93
N ASN A 120 12.76 37.65 28.14
CA ASN A 120 12.80 39.12 28.35
C ASN A 120 14.25 39.53 28.67
N THR A 121 14.98 40.35 27.90
CA THR A 121 14.86 41.80 27.57
C THR A 121 15.81 42.67 28.41
N SER A 122 16.57 43.52 27.71
CA SER A 122 17.27 44.77 28.15
C SER A 122 18.68 44.77 28.77
N ALA A 123 19.42 45.81 28.33
CA ALA A 123 20.54 46.54 28.96
C ALA A 123 21.95 45.91 29.09
N ALA A 124 22.89 46.52 28.35
CA ALA A 124 24.32 46.63 28.66
C ALA A 124 24.53 47.69 29.82
N PRO A 125 25.75 48.00 30.37
CA PRO A 125 27.06 47.87 29.72
C PRO A 125 28.36 47.67 30.59
N TYR A 126 29.49 47.64 29.87
CA TYR A 126 30.83 48.23 30.21
C TYR A 126 31.94 47.45 30.97
N VAL A 127 33.17 47.79 30.54
CA VAL A 127 34.53 47.66 31.15
C VAL A 127 35.40 46.41 30.88
N SER A 128 36.23 46.54 29.83
CA SER A 128 37.72 46.44 29.80
C SER A 128 38.48 45.28 30.49
N GLY A 129 39.36 44.65 29.71
CA GLY A 129 40.49 43.83 30.19
C GLY A 129 41.30 43.25 29.03
N LYS A 130 42.47 43.82 28.71
CA LYS A 130 43.40 43.31 27.68
C LYS A 130 44.23 42.15 28.25
N SER A 131 44.53 41.14 27.42
CA SER A 131 45.90 40.61 27.27
C SER A 131 46.04 39.66 26.07
N GLU A 132 47.30 39.46 25.66
CA GLU A 132 47.71 39.13 24.30
C GLU A 132 47.58 37.67 23.83
N LYS A 133 47.42 37.58 22.51
CA LYS A 133 47.59 36.44 21.60
C LYS A 133 48.54 35.32 22.07
N ILE A 134 48.03 34.09 22.05
CA ILE A 134 48.76 32.93 21.51
C ILE A 134 47.86 32.30 20.44
N ILE A 135 48.38 32.15 19.22
CA ILE A 135 47.71 31.46 18.11
C ILE A 135 48.36 30.08 17.95
N PRO A 136 47.57 29.00 17.94
CA PRO A 136 47.84 27.85 17.12
C PRO A 136 46.74 27.63 16.07
N ASN A 137 47.18 27.46 14.83
CA ASN A 137 46.48 27.06 13.59
C ASN A 137 44.98 26.69 13.65
N ILE A 138 44.18 27.48 12.92
CA ILE A 138 42.86 27.08 12.44
C ILE A 138 43.04 26.20 11.20
N SER A 139 43.25 24.89 11.38
CA SER A 139 43.16 23.88 10.31
C SER A 139 42.38 22.63 10.72
N ASP A 140 42.42 22.22 11.99
CA ASP A 140 42.01 20.85 12.36
C ASP A 140 40.57 20.75 12.91
N ILE A 141 39.92 21.89 13.20
CA ILE A 141 38.56 21.94 13.79
C ILE A 141 37.45 21.70 12.74
N GLN A 142 37.74 21.88 11.44
CA GLN A 142 36.78 21.61 10.36
C GLN A 142 36.71 20.13 9.92
N CYS A 143 37.67 19.30 10.32
CA CYS A 143 37.65 17.87 10.01
C CYS A 143 36.76 17.09 11.01
N THR A 144 36.89 17.38 12.30
CA THR A 144 36.15 16.70 13.38
C THR A 144 34.64 16.94 13.33
N THR A 145 34.21 18.17 13.00
CA THR A 145 32.78 18.51 12.86
C THR A 145 32.12 17.84 11.66
N LYS A 146 32.81 17.72 10.51
CA LYS A 146 32.30 16.95 9.36
C LYS A 146 32.19 15.47 9.68
N SER A 147 33.24 14.85 10.23
CA SER A 147 33.22 13.43 10.60
C SER A 147 32.15 13.10 11.63
N THR A 148 31.95 13.96 12.64
CA THR A 148 30.89 13.77 13.65
C THR A 148 29.49 13.89 13.03
N CYS A 149 29.31 14.82 12.08
CA CYS A 149 28.03 14.99 11.38
C CYS A 149 27.71 13.78 10.47
N ILE A 150 28.69 13.28 9.71
CA ILE A 150 28.56 12.11 8.83
C ILE A 150 28.20 10.86 9.65
N LEU A 151 28.94 10.57 10.72
CA LEU A 151 28.64 9.48 11.66
C LEU A 151 27.21 9.60 12.21
N SER A 152 26.77 10.80 12.61
CA SER A 152 25.41 11.02 13.10
C SER A 152 24.32 10.76 12.06
N SER A 153 24.63 10.91 10.76
CA SER A 153 23.71 10.63 9.66
C SER A 153 23.63 9.13 9.38
N GLU A 154 24.76 8.43 9.28
CA GLU A 154 24.82 6.98 9.08
C GLU A 154 24.10 6.22 10.22
N MET A 155 24.31 6.66 11.47
CA MET A 155 23.60 6.13 12.63
C MET A 155 22.07 6.33 12.56
N ARG A 156 21.58 7.44 11.98
CA ARG A 156 20.14 7.66 11.76
C ARG A 156 19.58 6.73 10.69
N VAL A 157 20.31 6.53 9.59
CA VAL A 157 19.90 5.63 8.51
C VAL A 157 19.82 4.19 9.01
N LEU A 158 20.82 3.73 9.77
CA LEU A 158 20.83 2.39 10.39
C LEU A 158 19.71 2.22 11.42
N ALA A 159 19.45 3.24 12.24
CA ALA A 159 18.34 3.21 13.21
C ALA A 159 16.97 3.11 12.52
N GLU A 160 16.72 3.88 11.46
CA GLU A 160 15.50 3.75 10.66
C GLU A 160 15.43 2.39 9.94
N ARG A 161 16.53 1.89 9.37
CA ARG A 161 16.58 0.58 8.71
C ARG A 161 16.21 -0.54 9.67
N ARG A 162 16.70 -0.52 10.92
CA ARG A 162 16.33 -1.48 11.97
C ARG A 162 14.84 -1.38 12.31
N ASP A 163 14.33 -0.17 12.49
CA ASP A 163 12.91 0.05 12.80
C ASP A 163 11.99 -0.44 11.68
N LEU A 164 12.36 -0.22 10.40
CA LEU A 164 11.65 -0.77 9.23
C LEU A 164 11.74 -2.31 9.16
N ALA A 165 12.85 -2.91 9.61
CA ALA A 165 12.95 -4.37 9.72
C ALA A 165 12.00 -4.93 10.79
N ILE A 166 11.85 -4.22 11.92
CA ILE A 166 10.87 -4.53 12.97
C ILE A 166 9.44 -4.39 12.43
N ASP A 167 9.14 -3.33 11.67
CA ASP A 167 7.84 -3.15 11.00
C ASP A 167 7.51 -4.32 10.07
N ILE A 168 8.43 -4.71 9.18
CA ILE A 168 8.21 -5.81 8.23
C ILE A 168 7.89 -7.11 8.97
N VAL A 169 8.69 -7.48 9.98
CA VAL A 169 8.46 -8.72 10.74
C VAL A 169 7.15 -8.66 11.54
N PHE A 170 6.86 -7.52 12.17
CA PHE A 170 5.58 -7.30 12.84
C PHE A 170 4.40 -7.50 11.87
N CYS A 171 4.47 -6.89 10.68
CA CYS A 171 3.42 -7.01 9.68
C CYS A 171 3.23 -8.45 9.19
N GLN A 172 4.30 -9.20 8.94
CA GLN A 172 4.20 -10.61 8.51
C GLN A 172 3.45 -11.48 9.54
N VAL A 173 3.83 -11.40 10.82
CA VAL A 173 3.15 -12.18 11.86
C VAL A 173 1.72 -11.68 12.12
N VAL A 174 1.49 -10.36 12.08
CA VAL A 174 0.14 -9.77 12.23
C VAL A 174 -0.77 -10.18 11.07
N LEU A 175 -0.29 -10.17 9.82
CA LEU A 175 -1.04 -10.65 8.66
C LEU A 175 -1.40 -12.14 8.77
N SER A 176 -0.48 -12.97 9.26
CA SER A 176 -0.76 -14.39 9.55
C SER A 176 -1.91 -14.54 10.55
N VAL A 177 -1.81 -13.95 11.74
CA VAL A 177 -2.83 -14.15 12.80
C VAL A 177 -4.17 -13.46 12.49
N LEU A 178 -4.18 -12.30 11.81
CA LEU A 178 -5.41 -11.58 11.49
C LEU A 178 -6.32 -12.34 10.50
N ARG A 179 -5.82 -13.35 9.78
CA ARG A 179 -6.67 -14.25 8.98
C ARG A 179 -7.70 -15.00 9.82
N GLN A 180 -7.48 -15.16 11.13
CA GLN A 180 -8.42 -15.77 12.07
C GLN A 180 -9.41 -14.77 12.70
N LEU A 181 -9.36 -13.48 12.36
CA LEU A 181 -10.13 -12.43 13.05
C LEU A 181 -11.65 -12.63 13.03
N SER A 182 -12.18 -13.32 12.01
CA SER A 182 -13.61 -13.67 11.91
C SER A 182 -14.13 -14.50 13.07
N TYR A 183 -13.28 -15.30 13.72
CA TYR A 183 -13.63 -16.15 14.86
C TYR A 183 -13.62 -15.38 16.21
N HIS A 184 -13.18 -14.12 16.23
CA HIS A 184 -12.88 -13.37 17.46
C HIS A 184 -13.58 -12.00 17.53
N PRO A 185 -14.92 -11.97 17.72
CA PRO A 185 -15.67 -10.73 17.92
C PRO A 185 -15.19 -9.96 19.17
N GLY A 186 -15.39 -8.64 19.20
CA GLY A 186 -15.18 -7.78 20.38
C GLY A 186 -13.79 -7.19 20.60
N ASN A 187 -12.74 -7.64 19.90
CA ASN A 187 -11.34 -7.21 20.16
C ASN A 187 -10.94 -5.80 19.68
N ASN A 188 -11.86 -4.83 19.72
CA ASN A 188 -11.74 -3.52 19.06
C ASN A 188 -10.48 -2.75 19.45
N GLN A 189 -10.14 -2.66 20.74
CA GLN A 189 -8.96 -1.91 21.22
C GLN A 189 -7.63 -2.37 20.60
N LEU A 190 -7.46 -3.69 20.40
CA LEU A 190 -6.25 -4.25 19.77
C LEU A 190 -6.22 -3.90 18.27
N ILE A 191 -7.37 -3.96 17.60
CA ILE A 191 -7.51 -3.57 16.20
C ILE A 191 -7.29 -2.07 16.01
N GLU A 192 -7.82 -1.22 16.89
CA GLU A 192 -7.60 0.22 16.89
C GLU A 192 -6.11 0.57 17.05
N THR A 193 -5.39 -0.15 17.92
CA THR A 193 -3.94 0.02 18.08
C THR A 193 -3.17 -0.31 16.80
N ILE A 194 -3.57 -1.38 16.08
CA ILE A 194 -2.96 -1.77 14.80
C ILE A 194 -3.31 -0.77 13.69
N LEU A 195 -4.55 -0.25 13.68
CA LEU A 195 -4.95 0.81 12.75
C LEU A 195 -4.22 2.12 13.02
N ASP A 196 -4.02 2.51 14.28
CA ASP A 196 -3.22 3.70 14.65
C ASP A 196 -1.78 3.60 14.14
N GLN A 197 -1.17 2.41 14.21
CA GLN A 197 0.15 2.13 13.62
C GLN A 197 0.10 2.20 12.09
N SER A 198 -0.91 1.59 11.46
CA SER A 198 -1.09 1.58 9.99
C SER A 198 -1.22 3.00 9.43
N PHE A 199 -2.17 3.78 9.96
CA PHE A 199 -2.39 5.17 9.53
C PHE A 199 -1.25 6.13 9.92
N ARG A 200 -0.34 5.75 10.83
CA ARG A 200 0.91 6.48 11.05
C ARG A 200 1.88 6.31 9.87
N ARG A 201 1.87 5.15 9.19
CA ARG A 201 2.73 4.87 8.01
C ARG A 201 2.22 5.46 6.71
N PHE A 202 0.92 5.76 6.62
CA PHE A 202 0.33 6.48 5.47
C PHE A 202 0.46 8.01 5.58
N LYS A 203 1.18 8.52 6.58
CA LYS A 203 1.52 9.94 6.65
C LYS A 203 2.72 10.20 5.76
N TYR A 204 2.58 11.14 4.83
CA TYR A 204 3.70 11.65 4.05
C TYR A 204 4.82 12.15 4.98
N ARG A 205 6.06 11.81 4.62
CA ARG A 205 7.30 12.29 5.25
C ARG A 205 8.15 12.95 4.17
N GLU A 206 8.62 14.15 4.45
CA GLU A 206 9.43 14.95 3.52
C GLU A 206 10.93 14.66 3.72
N ASP A 207 11.30 14.23 4.93
CA ASP A 207 12.65 13.94 5.43
C ASP A 207 13.09 12.48 5.26
N LEU A 208 12.55 11.78 4.26
CA LEU A 208 12.87 10.37 3.99
C LEU A 208 14.35 10.20 3.63
N GLN A 209 15.05 9.32 4.37
CA GLN A 209 16.42 8.93 4.03
C GLN A 209 16.41 8.21 2.66
N PRO A 210 17.13 8.70 1.63
CA PRO A 210 17.06 8.12 0.29
C PRO A 210 17.38 6.62 0.27
N GLN A 211 18.37 6.22 1.09
CA GLN A 211 18.84 4.83 1.27
C GLN A 211 17.79 3.88 1.87
N ASN A 212 16.74 4.40 2.53
CA ASN A 212 15.63 3.62 3.08
C ASN A 212 14.31 3.79 2.33
N SER A 213 14.24 4.64 1.29
CA SER A 213 13.00 4.99 0.60
C SER A 213 12.20 3.78 0.10
N GLU A 214 12.85 2.78 -0.52
CA GLU A 214 12.22 1.52 -0.92
C GLU A 214 11.63 0.76 0.27
N ASN A 215 12.37 0.67 1.38
CA ASN A 215 11.96 -0.03 2.60
C ASN A 215 10.76 0.66 3.26
N VAL A 216 10.68 2.00 3.19
CA VAL A 216 9.55 2.77 3.70
C VAL A 216 8.29 2.50 2.87
N ASN A 217 8.41 2.44 1.54
CA ASN A 217 7.29 2.10 0.65
C ASN A 217 6.81 0.65 0.88
N LEU A 218 7.75 -0.30 1.03
CA LEU A 218 7.44 -1.68 1.39
C LEU A 218 6.70 -1.79 2.74
N VAL A 219 7.13 -1.05 3.76
CA VAL A 219 6.45 -1.03 5.06
C VAL A 219 5.05 -0.43 4.94
N ALA A 220 4.89 0.68 4.20
CA ALA A 220 3.57 1.27 3.94
C ALA A 220 2.64 0.28 3.22
N ASP A 221 3.15 -0.48 2.26
CA ASP A 221 2.42 -1.53 1.55
C ASP A 221 1.96 -2.66 2.48
N LEU A 222 2.84 -3.17 3.36
CA LEU A 222 2.48 -4.21 4.32
C LEU A 222 1.41 -3.74 5.32
N TYR A 223 1.48 -2.49 5.77
CA TYR A 223 0.41 -1.91 6.62
C TYR A 223 -0.88 -1.64 5.83
N ALA A 224 -0.81 -1.33 4.53
CA ALA A 224 -1.98 -1.25 3.66
C ALA A 224 -2.65 -2.63 3.50
N GLU A 225 -1.86 -3.72 3.42
CA GLU A 225 -2.40 -5.09 3.39
C GLU A 225 -3.12 -5.43 4.71
N ILE A 226 -2.55 -5.06 5.86
CA ILE A 226 -3.21 -5.19 7.16
C ILE A 226 -4.55 -4.46 7.19
N VAL A 227 -4.61 -3.22 6.70
CA VAL A 227 -5.87 -2.46 6.60
C VAL A 227 -6.86 -3.13 5.65
N GLY A 228 -6.38 -3.72 4.55
CA GLY A 228 -7.15 -4.57 3.65
C GLY A 228 -7.80 -5.77 4.36
N VAL A 229 -7.02 -6.57 5.10
CA VAL A 229 -7.53 -7.71 5.89
C VAL A 229 -8.52 -7.25 6.96
N LEU A 230 -8.18 -6.20 7.71
CA LEU A 230 -9.05 -5.64 8.76
C LEU A 230 -10.38 -5.13 8.19
N SER A 231 -10.40 -4.59 6.98
CA SER A 231 -11.62 -4.09 6.34
C SER A 231 -12.69 -5.17 6.15
N GLN A 232 -12.30 -6.44 5.97
CA GLN A 232 -13.24 -7.55 5.74
C GLN A 232 -14.09 -7.90 6.96
N SER A 233 -13.54 -7.67 8.17
CA SER A 233 -14.23 -7.95 9.44
C SER A 233 -14.66 -6.69 10.18
N ARG A 234 -13.99 -5.55 9.96
CA ARG A 234 -14.14 -4.30 10.73
C ARG A 234 -14.33 -3.08 9.82
N PHE A 235 -15.07 -3.27 8.71
CA PHE A 235 -15.31 -2.26 7.68
C PHE A 235 -15.63 -0.86 8.22
N ALA A 236 -16.63 -0.75 9.12
CA ALA A 236 -17.06 0.54 9.66
C ALA A 236 -15.95 1.30 10.40
N LEU A 237 -15.07 0.59 11.13
CA LEU A 237 -13.94 1.19 11.83
C LEU A 237 -12.88 1.69 10.85
N VAL A 238 -12.55 0.88 9.83
CA VAL A 238 -11.59 1.27 8.77
C VAL A 238 -12.11 2.47 7.97
N ARG A 239 -13.38 2.44 7.53
CA ARG A 239 -14.04 3.56 6.83
C ARG A 239 -14.01 4.84 7.67
N SER A 240 -14.47 4.77 8.92
CA SER A 240 -14.46 5.93 9.83
C SER A 240 -13.05 6.52 10.00
N ARG A 241 -12.05 5.65 10.21
CA ARG A 241 -10.65 6.05 10.37
C ARG A 241 -10.08 6.72 9.12
N PHE A 242 -10.34 6.14 7.94
CA PHE A 242 -9.90 6.70 6.65
C PHE A 242 -10.60 8.02 6.34
N THR A 243 -11.93 8.06 6.38
CA THR A 243 -12.73 9.25 6.03
C THR A 243 -12.39 10.43 6.93
N ARG A 244 -12.17 10.20 8.24
CA ARG A 244 -11.70 11.27 9.14
C ARG A 244 -10.34 11.83 8.71
N HIS A 245 -9.35 10.98 8.43
CA HIS A 245 -8.03 11.45 7.99
C HIS A 245 -8.07 12.13 6.60
N LEU A 246 -8.90 11.65 5.67
CA LEU A 246 -9.06 12.30 4.37
C LEU A 246 -9.68 13.70 4.54
N ASN A 247 -10.72 13.84 5.37
CA ASN A 247 -11.34 15.12 5.64
C ASN A 247 -10.41 16.10 6.40
N GLU A 248 -9.60 15.59 7.34
CA GLU A 248 -8.55 16.36 8.03
C GLU A 248 -7.48 16.92 7.07
N LEU A 249 -7.19 16.23 5.97
CA LEU A 249 -6.27 16.70 4.93
C LEU A 249 -6.96 17.66 3.95
N ARG A 250 -8.18 17.33 3.50
CA ARG A 250 -9.00 18.20 2.63
C ARG A 250 -9.25 19.57 3.25
N ALA A 251 -9.42 19.66 4.57
CA ALA A 251 -9.62 20.93 5.26
C ALA A 251 -8.38 21.87 5.27
N LYS A 252 -7.24 21.44 4.72
CA LYS A 252 -5.94 22.15 4.81
C LYS A 252 -5.41 22.64 3.45
N GLU A 253 -6.27 22.86 2.46
CA GLU A 253 -5.94 23.04 1.03
C GLU A 253 -4.73 23.96 0.72
N ASN A 254 -4.44 24.96 1.57
CA ASN A 254 -3.33 25.90 1.39
C ASN A 254 -1.94 25.41 1.83
N SER A 255 -1.79 24.18 2.38
CA SER A 255 -0.48 23.67 2.84
C SER A 255 0.23 22.83 1.75
N PRO A 256 1.53 23.07 1.47
CA PRO A 256 2.23 22.47 0.34
C PRO A 256 2.27 20.93 0.36
N ASN A 257 2.23 20.34 1.56
CA ASN A 257 2.34 18.90 1.76
C ASN A 257 0.99 18.16 1.79
N VAL A 258 -0.15 18.84 1.55
CA VAL A 258 -1.47 18.20 1.56
C VAL A 258 -1.63 17.22 0.40
N LYS A 259 -1.26 17.61 -0.82
CA LYS A 259 -1.36 16.74 -1.99
C LYS A 259 -0.62 15.40 -1.82
N PRO A 260 0.69 15.35 -1.48
CA PRO A 260 1.39 14.09 -1.25
C PRO A 260 0.87 13.34 -0.01
N SER A 261 0.36 14.04 1.01
CA SER A 261 -0.31 13.38 2.15
C SER A 261 -1.60 12.67 1.75
N ILE A 262 -2.42 13.27 0.87
CA ILE A 262 -3.65 12.65 0.35
C ILE A 262 -3.29 11.46 -0.54
N VAL A 263 -2.29 11.59 -1.42
CA VAL A 263 -1.79 10.47 -2.23
C VAL A 263 -1.34 9.30 -1.36
N SER A 264 -0.51 9.54 -0.34
CA SER A 264 -0.03 8.50 0.57
C SER A 264 -1.17 7.84 1.37
N LEU A 265 -2.17 8.63 1.81
CA LEU A 265 -3.36 8.12 2.49
C LEU A 265 -4.20 7.21 1.60
N ILE A 266 -4.44 7.60 0.33
CA ILE A 266 -5.24 6.82 -0.62
C ILE A 266 -4.52 5.49 -0.98
N MET A 267 -3.20 5.52 -1.17
CA MET A 267 -2.39 4.30 -1.38
C MET A 267 -2.49 3.32 -0.19
N GLY A 268 -2.68 3.83 1.03
CA GLY A 268 -2.94 3.02 2.22
C GLY A 268 -4.21 2.14 2.17
N MET A 269 -5.08 2.36 1.17
CA MET A 269 -6.31 1.58 0.94
C MET A 269 -6.20 0.59 -0.24
N LYS A 270 -5.06 0.46 -0.92
CA LYS A 270 -4.91 -0.34 -2.16
C LYS A 270 -5.30 -1.83 -2.04
N PHE A 271 -5.18 -2.40 -0.85
CA PHE A 271 -5.58 -3.78 -0.56
C PHE A 271 -7.03 -3.92 -0.05
N PHE A 272 -7.82 -2.84 -0.05
CA PHE A 272 -9.25 -2.91 0.21
C PHE A 272 -9.94 -3.83 -0.81
N ARG A 273 -10.85 -4.69 -0.34
CA ARG A 273 -11.63 -5.60 -1.18
C ARG A 273 -13.11 -5.45 -0.85
N VAL A 274 -13.95 -5.34 -1.89
CA VAL A 274 -15.41 -5.37 -1.72
C VAL A 274 -15.80 -6.76 -1.21
N LYS A 275 -16.50 -6.79 -0.07
CA LYS A 275 -17.08 -8.01 0.45
C LYS A 275 -18.39 -8.29 -0.30
N MET A 276 -18.43 -9.38 -1.06
CA MET A 276 -19.55 -9.71 -1.96
C MET A 276 -20.81 -10.18 -1.22
N HIS A 277 -20.66 -10.76 -0.03
CA HIS A 277 -21.75 -11.34 0.76
C HIS A 277 -21.56 -11.06 2.26
N PRO A 278 -22.63 -10.78 3.03
CA PRO A 278 -24.01 -10.55 2.60
C PRO A 278 -24.17 -9.28 1.75
N ILE A 279 -25.34 -9.11 1.12
CA ILE A 279 -25.62 -7.97 0.23
C ILE A 279 -25.50 -6.61 0.95
N GLU A 280 -25.77 -6.56 2.25
CA GLU A 280 -25.58 -5.37 3.09
C GLU A 280 -24.12 -4.91 3.13
N ASP A 281 -23.16 -5.84 3.26
CA ASP A 281 -21.73 -5.53 3.25
C ASP A 281 -21.27 -5.07 1.86
N PHE A 282 -21.80 -5.64 0.79
CA PHE A 282 -21.57 -5.19 -0.58
C PHE A 282 -22.07 -3.74 -0.78
N VAL A 283 -23.30 -3.45 -0.35
CA VAL A 283 -23.89 -2.10 -0.42
C VAL A 283 -23.08 -1.12 0.42
N ASN A 284 -22.71 -1.47 1.65
CA ASN A 284 -21.87 -0.66 2.54
C ASN A 284 -20.51 -0.32 1.91
N CYS A 285 -19.87 -1.31 1.24
CA CYS A 285 -18.65 -1.10 0.47
C CYS A 285 -18.88 -0.09 -0.67
N PHE A 286 -19.94 -0.25 -1.47
CA PHE A 286 -20.22 0.66 -2.57
C PHE A 286 -20.66 2.07 -2.13
N THR A 287 -21.34 2.23 -0.99
CA THR A 287 -21.60 3.56 -0.41
C THR A 287 -20.30 4.27 -0.06
N PHE A 288 -19.31 3.58 0.50
CA PHE A 288 -17.98 4.17 0.72
C PHE A 288 -17.26 4.50 -0.59
N LEU A 289 -17.33 3.63 -1.61
CA LEU A 289 -16.76 3.94 -2.92
C LEU A 289 -17.46 5.13 -3.58
N GLN A 290 -18.76 5.35 -3.35
CA GLN A 290 -19.47 6.56 -3.80
C GLN A 290 -18.97 7.83 -3.09
N GLU A 291 -18.63 7.78 -1.80
CA GLU A 291 -17.99 8.91 -1.09
C GLU A 291 -16.64 9.28 -1.72
N LEU A 292 -15.82 8.28 -2.05
CA LEU A 292 -14.56 8.48 -2.79
C LEU A 292 -14.79 8.95 -4.23
N GLY A 293 -15.83 8.45 -4.88
CA GLY A 293 -16.21 8.82 -6.24
C GLY A 293 -16.64 10.28 -6.33
N GLN A 294 -17.41 10.75 -5.34
CA GLN A 294 -17.75 12.16 -5.21
C GLN A 294 -16.50 13.03 -5.02
N TYR A 295 -15.55 12.60 -4.18
CA TYR A 295 -14.27 13.30 -4.03
C TYR A 295 -13.44 13.30 -5.34
N PHE A 296 -13.44 12.20 -6.10
CA PHE A 296 -12.81 12.14 -7.43
C PHE A 296 -13.41 13.16 -8.41
N LEU A 297 -14.73 13.40 -8.36
CA LEU A 297 -15.39 14.42 -9.20
C LEU A 297 -14.97 15.84 -8.77
N GLU A 298 -15.02 16.12 -7.46
CA GLU A 298 -14.72 17.43 -6.85
C GLU A 298 -13.26 17.88 -6.98
N VAL A 299 -12.31 16.96 -6.79
CA VAL A 299 -10.88 17.33 -6.69
C VAL A 299 -10.34 17.86 -8.01
N LYS A 300 -9.62 18.98 -7.98
CA LYS A 300 -9.02 19.60 -9.18
C LYS A 300 -7.66 19.01 -9.53
N GLU A 301 -6.93 18.53 -8.52
CA GLU A 301 -5.58 17.98 -8.66
C GLU A 301 -5.56 16.71 -9.50
N PRO A 302 -4.86 16.69 -10.66
CA PRO A 302 -4.89 15.54 -11.57
C PRO A 302 -4.18 14.32 -10.98
N GLU A 303 -3.17 14.53 -10.14
CA GLU A 303 -2.43 13.47 -9.44
C GLU A 303 -3.32 12.71 -8.45
N ILE A 304 -4.16 13.43 -7.69
CA ILE A 304 -5.15 12.80 -6.80
C ILE A 304 -6.21 12.05 -7.62
N LYS A 305 -6.67 12.60 -8.76
CA LYS A 305 -7.56 11.86 -9.68
C LYS A 305 -6.90 10.58 -10.20
N HIS A 306 -5.60 10.56 -10.48
CA HIS A 306 -4.89 9.35 -10.94
C HIS A 306 -4.84 8.29 -9.85
N VAL A 307 -4.42 8.64 -8.64
CA VAL A 307 -4.33 7.67 -7.53
C VAL A 307 -5.71 7.15 -7.12
N LEU A 308 -6.77 7.97 -7.19
CA LEU A 308 -8.15 7.49 -7.03
C LEU A 308 -8.59 6.56 -8.18
N SER A 309 -8.18 6.84 -9.42
CA SER A 309 -8.47 5.97 -10.58
C SER A 309 -7.82 4.60 -10.40
N ASP A 310 -6.55 4.58 -10.02
CA ASP A 310 -5.78 3.36 -9.80
C ASP A 310 -6.38 2.55 -8.63
N LEU A 311 -6.73 3.21 -7.51
CA LEU A 311 -7.42 2.57 -6.38
C LEU A 311 -8.78 1.96 -6.79
N PHE A 312 -9.61 2.67 -7.56
CA PHE A 312 -10.87 2.11 -8.05
C PHE A 312 -10.64 0.90 -8.96
N VAL A 313 -9.61 0.92 -9.81
CA VAL A 313 -9.25 -0.22 -10.67
C VAL A 313 -8.82 -1.42 -9.82
N GLU A 314 -7.97 -1.22 -8.83
CA GLU A 314 -7.51 -2.27 -7.92
C GLU A 314 -8.68 -2.92 -7.16
N ILE A 315 -9.64 -2.11 -6.68
CA ILE A 315 -10.81 -2.58 -5.91
C ILE A 315 -11.84 -3.28 -6.83
N LEU A 316 -12.11 -2.72 -8.01
CA LEU A 316 -13.16 -3.20 -8.92
C LEU A 316 -12.73 -4.39 -9.78
N LEU A 317 -11.43 -4.58 -10.05
CA LEU A 317 -10.97 -5.67 -10.91
C LEU A 317 -11.36 -7.08 -10.38
N PRO A 318 -11.22 -7.39 -9.07
CA PRO A 318 -11.77 -8.62 -8.50
C PRO A 318 -13.30 -8.73 -8.62
N VAL A 319 -14.03 -7.62 -8.39
CA VAL A 319 -15.50 -7.57 -8.53
C VAL A 319 -15.91 -7.87 -9.98
N ALA A 320 -15.21 -7.27 -10.95
CA ALA A 320 -15.45 -7.48 -12.38
C ALA A 320 -15.27 -8.94 -12.81
N ALA A 321 -14.38 -9.69 -12.17
CA ALA A 321 -14.15 -11.11 -12.46
C ALA A 321 -15.31 -12.00 -11.98
N VAL A 322 -15.91 -11.71 -10.82
CA VAL A 322 -16.89 -12.61 -10.18
C VAL A 322 -18.35 -12.19 -10.32
N ALA A 323 -18.65 -10.88 -10.36
CA ALA A 323 -20.02 -10.37 -10.31
C ALA A 323 -20.93 -10.92 -11.44
N ARG A 324 -22.17 -11.26 -11.10
CA ARG A 324 -23.20 -11.75 -12.03
C ARG A 324 -24.47 -10.94 -11.90
N GLN A 325 -25.17 -11.06 -10.77
CA GLN A 325 -26.42 -10.36 -10.50
C GLN A 325 -26.16 -9.02 -9.81
N GLU A 326 -25.03 -8.90 -9.13
CA GLU A 326 -24.58 -7.76 -8.33
C GLU A 326 -24.40 -6.49 -9.16
N VAL A 327 -24.13 -6.61 -10.47
CA VAL A 327 -24.09 -5.47 -11.42
C VAL A 327 -25.42 -4.73 -11.53
N ASN A 328 -26.52 -5.35 -11.09
CA ASN A 328 -27.87 -4.76 -11.06
C ASN A 328 -28.22 -4.13 -9.70
N ILE A 329 -27.36 -4.25 -8.68
CA ILE A 329 -27.57 -3.63 -7.37
C ILE A 329 -27.44 -2.11 -7.51
N PRO A 330 -28.41 -1.30 -7.03
CA PRO A 330 -28.41 0.16 -7.21
C PRO A 330 -27.12 0.86 -6.74
N ALA A 331 -26.48 0.39 -5.67
CA ALA A 331 -25.25 0.97 -5.16
C ALA A 331 -24.09 0.91 -6.18
N LEU A 332 -23.88 -0.25 -6.82
CA LEU A 332 -22.89 -0.40 -7.89
C LEU A 332 -23.34 0.33 -9.17
N LYS A 333 -24.62 0.21 -9.56
CA LYS A 333 -25.15 0.89 -10.74
C LYS A 333 -24.93 2.41 -10.69
N ASN A 334 -25.35 3.05 -9.59
CA ASN A 334 -25.22 4.51 -9.41
C ASN A 334 -23.75 4.94 -9.34
N PHE A 335 -22.87 4.13 -8.72
CA PHE A 335 -21.43 4.39 -8.70
C PHE A 335 -20.82 4.41 -10.12
N VAL A 336 -21.20 3.45 -10.97
CA VAL A 336 -20.76 3.37 -12.37
C VAL A 336 -21.29 4.54 -13.19
N GLU A 337 -22.59 4.80 -13.10
CA GLU A 337 -23.27 5.83 -13.90
C GLU A 337 -22.79 7.25 -13.54
N ASN A 338 -22.45 7.51 -12.27
CA ASN A 338 -21.91 8.81 -11.83
C ASN A 338 -20.44 9.04 -12.25
N LEU A 339 -19.58 8.00 -12.17
CA LEU A 339 -18.15 8.17 -12.46
C LEU A 339 -17.79 8.09 -13.94
N TYR A 340 -18.53 7.33 -14.73
CA TYR A 340 -18.18 7.05 -16.12
C TYR A 340 -18.06 8.30 -17.02
N PRO A 341 -18.99 9.28 -17.00
CA PRO A 341 -18.93 10.43 -17.92
C PRO A 341 -17.65 11.25 -17.76
N THR A 342 -17.32 11.64 -16.53
CA THR A 342 -16.10 12.42 -16.22
C THR A 342 -14.83 11.59 -16.45
N SER A 343 -14.86 10.29 -16.14
CA SER A 343 -13.72 9.40 -16.40
C SER A 343 -13.40 9.30 -17.90
N LEU A 344 -14.44 9.16 -18.74
CA LEU A 344 -14.31 9.13 -20.20
C LEU A 344 -13.86 10.48 -20.78
N GLU A 345 -14.39 11.60 -20.28
CA GLU A 345 -13.97 12.94 -20.72
C GLU A 345 -12.47 13.18 -20.43
N LEU A 346 -12.01 12.80 -19.23
CA LEU A 346 -10.59 12.89 -18.86
C LEU A 346 -9.72 11.93 -19.68
N ALA A 347 -10.22 10.74 -20.02
CA ALA A 347 -9.51 9.74 -20.82
C ALA A 347 -9.11 10.25 -22.22
N ASN A 348 -9.87 11.19 -22.82
CA ASN A 348 -9.52 11.80 -24.11
C ASN A 348 -8.20 12.62 -24.08
N LYS A 349 -7.71 13.00 -22.89
CA LYS A 349 -6.49 13.81 -22.73
C LYS A 349 -5.28 12.89 -22.57
N LYS A 350 -4.34 12.89 -23.53
CA LYS A 350 -3.18 11.96 -23.60
C LYS A 350 -2.44 11.73 -22.28
N LYS A 351 -2.25 12.78 -21.47
CA LYS A 351 -1.58 12.73 -20.15
C LYS A 351 -2.34 11.95 -19.06
N HIS A 352 -3.59 11.56 -19.30
CA HIS A 352 -4.45 10.86 -18.34
C HIS A 352 -4.74 9.41 -18.75
N ILE A 353 -4.54 9.05 -20.02
CA ILE A 353 -4.79 7.71 -20.56
C ILE A 353 -4.27 6.57 -19.67
N PRO A 354 -3.02 6.59 -19.14
CA PRO A 354 -2.48 5.46 -18.37
C PRO A 354 -3.27 5.07 -17.11
N ALA A 355 -3.94 6.03 -16.45
CA ALA A 355 -4.76 5.78 -15.26
C ALA A 355 -6.27 5.68 -15.62
N LEU A 356 -6.72 6.50 -16.56
CA LEU A 356 -8.15 6.62 -16.88
C LEU A 356 -8.66 5.51 -17.81
N PHE A 357 -7.85 4.94 -18.71
CA PHE A 357 -8.31 3.83 -19.56
C PHE A 357 -8.62 2.56 -18.75
N PRO A 358 -7.76 2.13 -17.80
CA PRO A 358 -8.11 1.06 -16.86
C PRO A 358 -9.39 1.36 -16.07
N LEU A 359 -9.60 2.59 -15.58
CA LEU A 359 -10.81 2.97 -14.87
C LEU A 359 -12.06 2.86 -15.74
N VAL A 360 -12.08 3.50 -16.90
CA VAL A 360 -13.21 3.46 -17.85
C VAL A 360 -13.52 2.03 -18.28
N THR A 361 -12.49 1.20 -18.49
CA THR A 361 -12.64 -0.25 -18.73
C THR A 361 -13.32 -0.95 -17.56
N CYS A 362 -12.85 -0.73 -16.33
CA CYS A 362 -13.40 -1.39 -15.16
C CYS A 362 -14.87 -1.00 -14.93
N LEU A 363 -15.20 0.29 -15.03
CA LEU A 363 -16.57 0.81 -14.92
C LEU A 363 -17.51 0.18 -15.96
N LEU A 364 -17.07 0.03 -17.22
CA LEU A 364 -17.81 -0.73 -18.22
C LEU A 364 -17.96 -2.20 -17.81
N CYS A 365 -16.89 -2.85 -17.35
CA CYS A 365 -16.90 -4.26 -17.00
C CYS A 365 -17.81 -4.62 -15.80
N VAL A 366 -17.99 -3.71 -14.83
CA VAL A 366 -18.93 -3.87 -13.70
C VAL A 366 -20.32 -3.26 -13.95
N GLY A 367 -20.53 -2.62 -15.10
CA GLY A 367 -21.83 -2.04 -15.49
C GLY A 367 -22.89 -3.09 -15.86
N THR A 368 -24.16 -2.66 -15.88
CA THR A 368 -25.27 -3.49 -16.37
C THR A 368 -25.11 -3.81 -17.87
N LYS A 369 -25.78 -4.87 -18.36
CA LYS A 369 -25.78 -5.21 -19.80
C LYS A 369 -26.19 -4.03 -20.69
N SER A 370 -27.24 -3.29 -20.31
CA SER A 370 -27.70 -2.11 -21.04
C SER A 370 -26.64 -1.00 -21.04
N PHE A 371 -26.10 -0.68 -19.86
CA PHE A 371 -25.05 0.34 -19.72
C PHE A 371 -23.81 0.02 -20.55
N PHE A 372 -23.33 -1.23 -20.52
CA PHE A 372 -22.19 -1.66 -21.33
C PHE A 372 -22.48 -1.50 -22.82
N LEU A 373 -23.59 -2.07 -23.32
CA LEU A 373 -23.91 -2.09 -24.75
C LEU A 373 -24.03 -0.67 -25.34
N ASN A 374 -24.60 0.27 -24.59
CA ASN A 374 -24.75 1.67 -25.03
C ASN A 374 -23.41 2.42 -25.14
N ASN A 375 -22.39 2.03 -24.37
CA ASN A 375 -21.18 2.84 -24.17
C ASN A 375 -19.89 2.21 -24.73
N TRP A 376 -19.78 0.88 -24.73
CA TRP A 376 -18.50 0.21 -25.00
C TRP A 376 -17.98 0.42 -26.42
N ALA A 377 -18.85 0.55 -27.42
CA ALA A 377 -18.45 0.69 -28.82
C ALA A 377 -17.73 2.01 -29.11
N ASN A 378 -18.11 3.10 -28.42
CA ASN A 378 -17.39 4.36 -28.45
C ASN A 378 -15.98 4.20 -27.85
N PHE A 379 -15.90 3.67 -26.63
CA PHE A 379 -14.62 3.51 -25.94
C PHE A 379 -13.69 2.46 -26.60
N MET A 380 -14.24 1.41 -27.22
CA MET A 380 -13.53 0.50 -28.11
C MET A 380 -12.83 1.27 -29.23
N THR A 381 -13.55 2.15 -29.93
CA THR A 381 -13.00 2.96 -31.03
C THR A 381 -11.88 3.89 -30.54
N ILE A 382 -12.04 4.49 -29.36
CA ILE A 382 -10.98 5.27 -28.69
C ILE A 382 -9.74 4.41 -28.44
N CYS A 383 -9.89 3.22 -27.84
CA CYS A 383 -8.78 2.30 -27.59
C CYS A 383 -8.06 1.89 -28.88
N LEU A 384 -8.80 1.54 -29.95
CA LEU A 384 -8.24 1.15 -31.24
C LEU A 384 -7.39 2.28 -31.85
N SER A 385 -7.80 3.54 -31.70
CA SER A 385 -7.03 4.72 -32.17
C SER A 385 -5.67 4.88 -31.47
N HIS A 386 -5.53 4.38 -30.23
CA HIS A 386 -4.32 4.49 -29.43
C HIS A 386 -3.39 3.27 -29.50
N LEU A 387 -3.76 2.20 -30.20
CA LEU A 387 -2.89 1.02 -30.40
C LEU A 387 -1.57 1.33 -31.13
N LYS A 388 -1.55 2.38 -31.97
CA LYS A 388 -0.36 2.84 -32.72
C LYS A 388 0.35 4.02 -32.05
N ASN A 389 0.08 4.28 -30.77
CA ASN A 389 0.68 5.41 -30.05
C ASN A 389 2.19 5.17 -29.82
N ARG A 390 3.00 6.22 -29.98
CA ARG A 390 4.46 6.20 -29.75
C ARG A 390 4.83 5.90 -28.29
N THR A 391 3.93 6.12 -27.34
CA THR A 391 4.15 5.81 -25.92
C THR A 391 3.74 4.36 -25.61
N PRO A 392 4.68 3.44 -25.30
CA PRO A 392 4.36 2.01 -25.12
C PRO A 392 3.33 1.76 -24.01
N LYS A 393 3.42 2.47 -22.88
CA LYS A 393 2.45 2.37 -21.77
C LYS A 393 1.01 2.67 -22.24
N VAL A 394 0.81 3.64 -23.13
CA VAL A 394 -0.52 3.99 -23.65
C VAL A 394 -1.05 2.92 -24.59
N ALA A 395 -0.22 2.42 -25.51
CA ALA A 395 -0.62 1.33 -26.41
C ALA A 395 -0.96 0.04 -25.63
N LEU A 396 -0.18 -0.27 -24.58
CA LEU A 396 -0.40 -1.41 -23.70
C LEU A 396 -1.73 -1.32 -22.93
N VAL A 397 -2.01 -0.21 -22.23
CA VAL A 397 -3.30 -0.09 -21.51
C VAL A 397 -4.49 -0.10 -22.47
N SER A 398 -4.33 0.43 -23.69
CA SER A 398 -5.38 0.37 -24.73
C SER A 398 -5.67 -1.06 -25.19
N LEU A 399 -4.63 -1.87 -25.40
CA LEU A 399 -4.76 -3.29 -25.76
C LEU A 399 -5.35 -4.12 -24.62
N GLN A 400 -4.91 -3.89 -23.38
CA GLN A 400 -5.47 -4.52 -22.19
C GLN A 400 -6.96 -4.18 -22.01
N SER A 401 -7.32 -2.90 -22.21
CA SER A 401 -8.70 -2.41 -22.18
C SER A 401 -9.56 -3.17 -23.19
N LEU A 402 -9.15 -3.24 -24.46
CA LEU A 402 -9.84 -4.02 -25.50
C LEU A 402 -10.01 -5.49 -25.14
N SER A 403 -8.98 -6.14 -24.59
CA SER A 403 -9.06 -7.55 -24.16
C SER A 403 -10.12 -7.76 -23.07
N CYS A 404 -10.22 -6.85 -22.09
CA CYS A 404 -11.22 -6.95 -21.03
C CYS A 404 -12.64 -6.64 -21.52
N LEU A 405 -12.83 -5.59 -22.33
CA LEU A 405 -14.12 -5.27 -22.94
C LEU A 405 -14.64 -6.42 -23.81
N LEU A 406 -13.76 -7.04 -24.60
CA LEU A 406 -14.10 -8.17 -25.46
C LEU A 406 -14.52 -9.41 -24.65
N TRP A 407 -13.87 -9.69 -23.52
CA TRP A 407 -14.31 -10.74 -22.60
C TRP A 407 -15.73 -10.49 -22.08
N VAL A 408 -16.04 -9.26 -21.65
CA VAL A 408 -17.39 -8.92 -21.17
C VAL A 408 -18.43 -9.05 -22.29
N TYR A 409 -18.12 -8.52 -23.47
CA TYR A 409 -19.02 -8.56 -24.62
C TYR A 409 -19.36 -9.99 -25.06
N ILE A 410 -18.33 -10.85 -25.19
CA ILE A 410 -18.51 -12.22 -25.67
C ILE A 410 -18.94 -13.18 -24.57
N VAL A 411 -18.26 -13.21 -23.43
CA VAL A 411 -18.43 -14.26 -22.41
C VAL A 411 -19.55 -13.91 -21.42
N ARG A 412 -19.65 -12.64 -20.96
CA ARG A 412 -20.70 -12.22 -20.02
C ARG A 412 -22.01 -11.84 -20.73
N ILE A 413 -21.95 -11.08 -21.82
CA ILE A 413 -23.13 -10.51 -22.49
C ILE A 413 -23.68 -11.40 -23.62
N ARG A 414 -22.81 -12.21 -24.24
CA ARG A 414 -23.06 -13.07 -25.43
C ARG A 414 -23.42 -12.29 -26.70
N GLY A 415 -22.75 -11.16 -26.90
CA GLY A 415 -22.90 -10.33 -28.10
C GLY A 415 -24.24 -9.58 -28.20
N GLU A 416 -24.49 -9.04 -29.40
CA GLU A 416 -25.76 -8.44 -29.82
C GLU A 416 -26.34 -9.27 -30.98
N LYS A 417 -26.91 -8.63 -32.02
CA LYS A 417 -27.27 -9.34 -33.25
C LYS A 417 -26.00 -9.85 -33.95
N HIS A 418 -26.14 -10.92 -34.72
CA HIS A 418 -25.02 -11.56 -35.43
C HIS A 418 -24.21 -10.57 -36.28
N SER A 419 -24.88 -9.75 -37.11
CA SER A 419 -24.25 -8.78 -38.01
C SER A 419 -23.50 -7.66 -37.26
N GLU A 420 -24.11 -7.11 -36.20
CA GLU A 420 -23.52 -6.08 -35.35
C GLU A 420 -22.28 -6.62 -34.61
N THR A 421 -22.37 -7.85 -34.11
CA THR A 421 -21.27 -8.57 -33.44
C THR A 421 -20.11 -8.79 -34.41
N GLN A 422 -20.37 -9.38 -35.58
CA GLN A 422 -19.35 -9.63 -36.61
C GLN A 422 -18.66 -8.34 -37.08
N SER A 423 -19.42 -7.25 -37.30
CA SER A 423 -18.86 -5.96 -37.69
C SER A 423 -17.86 -5.41 -36.65
N LYS A 424 -18.23 -5.43 -35.36
CA LYS A 424 -17.37 -4.95 -34.27
C LYS A 424 -16.12 -5.84 -34.10
N LEU A 425 -16.26 -7.16 -34.21
CA LEU A 425 -15.12 -8.08 -34.17
C LEU A 425 -14.17 -7.89 -35.36
N HIS A 426 -14.71 -7.73 -36.57
CA HIS A 426 -13.90 -7.51 -37.77
C HIS A 426 -13.12 -6.18 -37.70
N HIS A 427 -13.70 -5.13 -37.09
CA HIS A 427 -12.98 -3.88 -36.81
C HIS A 427 -11.78 -4.12 -35.88
N ILE A 428 -11.99 -4.79 -34.75
CA ILE A 428 -10.91 -5.13 -33.80
C ILE A 428 -9.80 -5.96 -34.49
N VAL A 429 -10.16 -6.98 -35.26
CA VAL A 429 -9.21 -7.82 -36.00
C VAL A 429 -8.38 -7.00 -36.99
N ASN A 430 -9.02 -6.16 -37.82
CA ASN A 430 -8.31 -5.32 -38.80
C ASN A 430 -7.30 -4.35 -38.15
N SER A 431 -7.61 -3.85 -36.94
CA SER A 431 -6.73 -2.92 -36.22
C SER A 431 -5.53 -3.61 -35.57
N LEU A 432 -5.72 -4.82 -35.02
CA LEU A 432 -4.68 -5.60 -34.33
C LEU A 432 -3.81 -6.42 -35.29
N PHE A 433 -4.40 -6.89 -36.40
CA PHE A 433 -3.80 -7.78 -37.39
C PHE A 433 -3.99 -7.17 -38.80
N PRO A 434 -3.20 -6.14 -39.17
CA PRO A 434 -3.38 -5.46 -40.45
C PRO A 434 -3.12 -6.41 -41.63
N LYS A 435 -4.02 -6.39 -42.62
CA LYS A 435 -3.86 -7.21 -43.84
C LYS A 435 -2.50 -6.92 -44.50
N ASN A 436 -1.87 -7.98 -45.01
CA ASN A 436 -0.55 -7.97 -45.64
C ASN A 436 0.64 -7.64 -44.71
N GLN A 437 0.46 -7.62 -43.39
CA GLN A 437 1.56 -7.42 -42.42
C GLN A 437 1.82 -8.69 -41.61
N LYS A 438 3.10 -9.07 -41.44
CA LYS A 438 3.53 -10.24 -40.65
C LYS A 438 3.77 -9.89 -39.16
N PHE A 439 3.05 -8.90 -38.61
CA PHE A 439 3.21 -8.46 -37.22
C PHE A 439 1.89 -8.00 -36.61
N VAL A 440 1.82 -8.06 -35.28
CA VAL A 440 0.68 -7.58 -34.48
C VAL A 440 0.88 -6.12 -34.05
N VAL A 441 -0.23 -5.42 -33.76
CA VAL A 441 -0.21 -4.02 -33.34
C VAL A 441 -0.80 -3.87 -31.93
N PRO A 442 -0.09 -3.27 -30.95
CA PRO A 442 1.32 -2.85 -30.98
C PRO A 442 2.31 -4.04 -30.96
N LYS A 443 3.50 -3.85 -31.55
CA LYS A 443 4.53 -4.90 -31.69
C LYS A 443 5.12 -5.35 -30.36
N ASP A 444 5.33 -4.40 -29.44
CA ASP A 444 6.07 -4.62 -28.19
C ASP A 444 5.16 -5.04 -27.02
N ALA A 445 3.90 -5.40 -27.30
CA ALA A 445 2.96 -5.85 -26.27
C ALA A 445 3.07 -7.36 -26.00
N PRO A 446 2.81 -7.80 -24.76
CA PRO A 446 2.82 -9.22 -24.39
C PRO A 446 1.87 -10.09 -25.26
N ILE A 447 2.43 -11.14 -25.86
CA ILE A 447 1.74 -11.99 -26.85
C ILE A 447 0.48 -12.68 -26.28
N ASN A 448 0.46 -12.97 -24.98
CA ASN A 448 -0.67 -13.57 -24.28
C ASN A 448 -1.95 -12.73 -24.36
N ILE A 449 -1.85 -11.40 -24.50
CA ILE A 449 -3.03 -10.54 -24.66
C ILE A 449 -3.70 -10.77 -26.03
N PHE A 450 -2.89 -10.92 -27.09
CA PHE A 450 -3.39 -11.24 -28.44
C PHE A 450 -3.98 -12.64 -28.51
N VAL A 451 -3.32 -13.64 -27.90
CA VAL A 451 -3.85 -15.01 -27.79
C VAL A 451 -5.22 -15.00 -27.12
N ARG A 452 -5.37 -14.26 -26.01
CA ARG A 452 -6.64 -14.14 -25.29
C ARG A 452 -7.74 -13.46 -26.13
N ILE A 453 -7.39 -12.44 -26.91
CA ILE A 453 -8.32 -11.78 -27.85
C ILE A 453 -8.78 -12.75 -28.96
N ILE A 454 -7.85 -13.50 -29.57
CA ILE A 454 -8.16 -14.49 -30.61
C ILE A 454 -9.07 -15.61 -30.04
N GLN A 455 -8.79 -16.09 -28.83
CA GLN A 455 -9.64 -17.09 -28.15
C GLN A 455 -11.10 -16.61 -28.01
N PHE A 456 -11.32 -15.34 -27.63
CA PHE A 456 -12.68 -14.80 -27.54
C PHE A 456 -13.37 -14.69 -28.90
N ILE A 457 -12.64 -14.29 -29.95
CA ILE A 457 -13.19 -14.21 -31.31
C ILE A 457 -13.53 -15.61 -31.86
N ALA A 458 -12.65 -16.59 -31.67
CA ALA A 458 -12.87 -17.96 -32.10
C ALA A 458 -14.05 -18.63 -31.37
N HIS A 459 -14.23 -18.33 -30.08
CA HIS A 459 -15.39 -18.81 -29.31
C HIS A 459 -16.72 -18.34 -29.91
N VAL A 460 -16.78 -17.11 -30.44
CA VAL A 460 -17.97 -16.60 -31.15
C VAL A 460 -18.24 -17.37 -32.43
N SER A 461 -17.21 -17.65 -33.24
CA SER A 461 -17.36 -18.45 -34.46
C SER A 461 -17.94 -19.84 -34.18
N SER A 462 -17.52 -20.47 -33.07
CA SER A 462 -18.03 -21.79 -32.64
C SER A 462 -19.44 -21.77 -32.03
N ILE A 463 -19.99 -20.60 -31.69
CA ILE A 463 -21.38 -20.44 -31.20
C ILE A 463 -22.33 -20.11 -32.36
N LEU A 464 -21.78 -19.60 -33.48
CA LEU A 464 -22.53 -19.13 -34.65
C LEU A 464 -22.50 -20.12 -35.82
N SER A 465 -21.70 -21.18 -35.72
CA SER A 465 -21.69 -22.37 -36.57
C SER A 465 -22.59 -23.46 -35.99
#